data_AF-A0AB34G050-F1
#
_entry.id   AF-A0AB34G050-F1
#
_cell.length_a   1.000
_cell.length_b   1.000
_cell.length_c   1.000
_cell.angle_alpha   90.00
_cell.angle_beta   90.00
_cell.angle_gamma   90.00
#
_symmetry.space_group_name_H-M   'P 1'
#
loop_
_entity.id
_entity.type
_entity.pdbx_description
1 polymer ?
#
loop_
_entity_poly.entity_id
_entity_poly.type
_entity_poly.pdbx_seq_one_letter_code
_entity_poly.pdbx_strand_id
1 'polypeptide(L)'
;MWTVRISFRLRILRQQQRVGASAGKGQQCTYVDNIKKDGVAWHTDWSWSGGDYNVKSYPYSGRVLPTKPTVGSITRLPTRAQWQYNGSNVRANVAYDLFTAADPNHDGSSGDYELMIWLGNLGNVHPIGESRGTVKVENRDWELFTGNNGAMKVFTFVAKKQIPDFDADILPFFNHITSKHNFPADKQHLITFQFGTEPFTGANAKFDVWYWNGEVY
;
A
#
# COMPACT_ATOMS: atom_id res chain seq x y z
N MET A 1 32.28 7.05 -22.38
CA MET A 1 31.20 7.74 -21.65
C MET A 1 30.19 6.66 -21.24
N TRP A 2 30.26 6.17 -20.01
CA TRP A 2 29.46 5.02 -19.56
C TRP A 2 28.06 5.48 -19.19
N THR A 3 27.10 5.21 -20.07
CA THR A 3 25.68 5.37 -19.76
C THR A 3 25.28 4.24 -18.81
N VAL A 4 25.23 4.52 -17.51
CA VAL A 4 24.60 3.62 -16.54
C VAL A 4 23.11 3.59 -16.85
N ARG A 5 22.66 2.58 -17.60
CA ARG A 5 21.24 2.28 -17.78
C ARG A 5 20.72 1.68 -16.48
N ILE A 6 20.23 2.53 -15.56
CA ILE A 6 19.37 2.08 -14.47
C ILE A 6 18.09 1.55 -15.12
N SER A 7 17.93 0.24 -15.18
CA SER A 7 16.73 -0.41 -15.69
C SER A 7 15.64 -0.29 -14.64
N PHE A 8 14.80 0.73 -14.76
CA PHE A 8 13.53 0.81 -14.01
C PHE A 8 12.60 -0.28 -14.55
N ARG A 9 12.61 -1.46 -13.92
CA ARG A 9 11.56 -2.46 -14.14
C ARG A 9 10.45 -2.22 -13.12
N LEU A 10 9.54 -1.30 -13.43
CA LEU A 10 8.24 -1.27 -12.76
C LEU A 10 7.36 -2.31 -13.46
N ARG A 11 7.18 -3.48 -12.85
CA ARG A 11 6.12 -4.40 -13.28
C ARG A 11 4.90 -4.08 -12.45
N ILE A 12 3.86 -3.56 -13.09
CA ILE A 12 2.52 -3.84 -12.58
C ILE A 12 2.36 -5.35 -12.73
N LEU A 13 2.52 -6.07 -11.62
CA LEU A 13 2.03 -7.43 -11.56
C LEU A 13 0.55 -7.33 -11.89
N ARG A 14 0.09 -7.99 -12.97
CA ARG A 14 -1.34 -8.17 -13.24
C ARG A 14 -1.95 -9.08 -12.17
N GLN A 15 -1.85 -8.69 -10.90
CA GLN A 15 -2.46 -9.40 -9.80
C GLN A 15 -3.61 -8.55 -9.33
N GLN A 16 -4.80 -8.89 -9.83
CA GLN A 16 -6.02 -8.58 -9.14
C GLN A 16 -6.06 -9.52 -7.93
N GLN A 17 -5.46 -9.10 -6.80
CA GLN A 17 -5.47 -9.94 -5.61
C GLN A 17 -6.89 -9.94 -5.05
N ARG A 18 -7.71 -10.91 -5.47
CA ARG A 18 -9.08 -11.13 -4.97
C ARG A 18 -9.03 -11.89 -3.65
N VAL A 19 -8.41 -11.31 -2.63
CA VAL A 19 -8.23 -11.93 -1.31
C VAL A 19 -9.55 -12.25 -0.61
N GLY A 20 -10.65 -11.58 -0.97
CA GLY A 20 -11.96 -11.76 -0.33
C GLY A 20 -13.15 -11.69 -1.27
N ALA A 21 -12.97 -11.96 -2.57
CA ALA A 21 -14.09 -11.92 -3.53
C ALA A 21 -15.22 -12.90 -3.18
N SER A 22 -14.91 -14.00 -2.48
CA SER A 22 -15.90 -14.95 -1.95
C SER A 22 -16.74 -14.39 -0.81
N ALA A 23 -16.30 -13.31 -0.14
CA ALA A 23 -17.04 -12.66 0.94
C ALA A 23 -18.18 -11.75 0.43
N GLY A 24 -18.35 -11.60 -0.88
CA GLY A 24 -19.39 -10.76 -1.46
C GLY A 24 -19.74 -11.13 -2.90
N LYS A 25 -20.52 -10.26 -3.54
CA LYS A 25 -20.92 -10.39 -4.95
C LYS A 25 -20.57 -9.11 -5.69
N GLY A 26 -19.99 -9.25 -6.87
CA GLY A 26 -19.55 -8.10 -7.63
C GLY A 26 -18.59 -8.43 -8.75
N GLN A 27 -18.05 -7.38 -9.34
CA GLN A 27 -17.11 -7.44 -10.43
C GLN A 27 -16.03 -6.37 -10.25
N GLN A 28 -14.87 -6.63 -10.81
CA GLN A 28 -13.77 -5.69 -10.81
C GLN A 28 -12.87 -5.95 -12.00
N CYS A 29 -12.39 -4.86 -12.59
CA CYS A 29 -11.39 -4.85 -13.65
C CYS A 29 -10.31 -3.83 -13.29
N THR A 30 -9.07 -4.13 -13.65
CA THR A 30 -7.91 -3.26 -13.43
C THR A 30 -7.21 -3.07 -14.76
N TYR A 31 -6.92 -1.83 -15.10
CA TYR A 31 -6.44 -1.40 -16.40
C TYR A 31 -5.14 -0.65 -16.23
N VAL A 32 -4.16 -0.94 -17.09
CA VAL A 32 -2.93 -0.17 -17.17
C VAL A 32 -3.11 0.90 -18.23
N ASP A 33 -3.06 2.16 -17.84
CA ASP A 33 -3.24 3.29 -18.75
C ASP A 33 -1.90 3.69 -19.38
N ASN A 34 -0.84 3.72 -18.58
CA ASN A 34 0.50 4.07 -19.07
C ASN A 34 1.61 3.49 -18.19
N ILE A 35 2.73 3.13 -18.81
CA ILE A 35 3.99 2.79 -18.13
C ILE A 35 5.03 3.81 -18.58
N LYS A 36 5.38 4.73 -17.68
CA LYS A 36 6.40 5.76 -17.90
C LYS A 36 7.77 5.24 -17.46
N LYS A 37 8.83 6.01 -17.75
CA LYS A 37 10.19 5.67 -17.33
C LYS A 37 10.35 5.71 -15.79
N ASP A 38 9.58 6.57 -15.14
CA ASP A 38 9.70 6.95 -13.73
C ASP A 38 8.45 6.67 -12.89
N GLY A 39 7.40 6.09 -13.48
CA GLY A 39 6.16 5.77 -12.79
C GLY A 39 5.13 5.08 -13.68
N VAL A 40 3.94 4.85 -13.14
CA VAL A 40 2.80 4.23 -13.84
C VAL A 40 1.53 5.04 -13.69
N ALA A 41 0.62 4.88 -14.64
CA ALA A 41 -0.77 5.30 -14.53
C ALA A 41 -1.67 4.08 -14.78
N TRP A 42 -2.70 3.92 -13.96
CA TRP A 42 -3.61 2.78 -14.01
C TRP A 42 -4.91 3.12 -13.27
N HIS A 43 -5.97 2.37 -13.55
CA HIS A 43 -7.20 2.49 -12.80
C HIS A 43 -7.84 1.14 -12.56
N THR A 44 -8.80 1.10 -11.65
CA THR A 44 -9.64 -0.07 -11.42
C THR A 44 -11.09 0.35 -11.24
N ASP A 45 -11.95 -0.27 -12.03
CA ASP A 45 -13.40 -0.15 -11.94
C ASP A 45 -13.94 -1.35 -11.17
N TRP A 46 -14.84 -1.10 -10.22
CA TRP A 46 -15.43 -2.17 -9.43
C TRP A 46 -16.84 -1.84 -8.94
N SER A 47 -17.56 -2.90 -8.59
CA SER A 47 -18.81 -2.84 -7.85
C SER A 47 -18.89 -4.07 -6.96
N TRP A 48 -19.03 -3.85 -5.65
CA TRP A 48 -19.00 -4.88 -4.63
C TRP A 48 -20.15 -4.69 -3.63
N SER A 49 -20.78 -5.80 -3.26
CA SER A 49 -21.82 -5.87 -2.22
C SER A 49 -21.65 -7.12 -1.36
N GLY A 50 -22.23 -7.09 -0.15
CA GLY A 50 -22.11 -8.18 0.83
C GLY A 50 -20.75 -8.17 1.54
N GLY A 51 -20.69 -8.78 2.73
CA GLY A 51 -19.48 -8.83 3.54
C GLY A 51 -18.96 -7.42 3.86
N ASP A 52 -19.79 -6.59 4.49
CA ASP A 52 -19.54 -5.15 4.65
C ASP A 52 -18.25 -4.82 5.42
N TYR A 53 -17.71 -5.76 6.19
CA TYR A 53 -16.46 -5.59 6.93
C TYR A 53 -15.31 -6.42 6.35
N ASN A 54 -15.48 -6.97 5.15
CA ASN A 54 -14.48 -7.78 4.47
C ASN A 54 -13.98 -7.05 3.22
N VAL A 55 -12.66 -6.86 3.15
CA VAL A 55 -11.97 -6.46 1.92
C VAL A 55 -12.24 -7.50 0.83
N LYS A 56 -12.59 -7.05 -0.38
CA LYS A 56 -12.85 -7.94 -1.52
C LYS A 56 -11.61 -8.19 -2.35
N SER A 57 -10.76 -7.17 -2.47
CA SER A 57 -9.54 -7.23 -3.27
C SER A 57 -8.54 -6.18 -2.82
N TYR A 58 -7.34 -6.26 -3.36
CA TYR A 58 -6.35 -5.19 -3.33
C TYR A 58 -5.70 -5.06 -4.72
N PRO A 59 -6.34 -4.35 -5.68
CA PRO A 59 -5.67 -3.92 -6.91
C PRO A 59 -4.54 -2.95 -6.59
N TYR A 60 -3.34 -3.22 -7.07
CA TYR A 60 -2.16 -2.38 -6.81
C TYR A 60 -1.22 -2.27 -8.00
N SER A 61 -0.38 -1.23 -7.98
CA SER A 61 0.92 -1.20 -8.65
C SER A 61 2.03 -1.42 -7.63
N GLY A 62 3.05 -2.20 -7.99
CA GLY A 62 4.16 -2.53 -7.09
C GLY A 62 5.53 -2.30 -7.72
N ARG A 63 6.50 -1.91 -6.90
CA ARG A 63 7.90 -1.79 -7.31
C ARG A 63 8.53 -3.18 -7.33
N VAL A 64 9.12 -3.55 -8.47
CA VAL A 64 9.98 -4.74 -8.49
C VAL A 64 11.22 -4.43 -7.68
N LEU A 65 11.50 -5.28 -6.71
CA LEU A 65 12.69 -5.24 -5.86
C LEU A 65 13.61 -6.39 -6.28
N PRO A 66 14.64 -6.15 -7.12
CA PRO A 66 15.58 -7.19 -7.57
C PRO A 66 16.46 -7.70 -6.44
N THR A 67 16.75 -6.82 -5.47
CA THR A 67 17.34 -7.14 -4.19
C THR A 67 16.29 -6.87 -3.10
N LYS A 68 16.36 -7.59 -1.99
CA LYS A 68 15.50 -7.38 -0.81
C LYS A 68 16.38 -6.85 0.33
N PRO A 69 16.71 -5.54 0.36
CA PRO A 69 17.55 -4.99 1.42
C PRO A 69 16.85 -5.10 2.78
N THR A 70 17.63 -5.18 3.86
CA THR A 70 17.05 -5.01 5.20
C THR A 70 16.61 -3.57 5.37
N VAL A 71 15.50 -3.33 6.07
CA VAL A 71 14.99 -1.97 6.29
C VAL A 71 16.05 -1.08 6.93
N GLY A 72 16.87 -1.61 7.85
CA GLY A 72 17.98 -0.87 8.48
C GLY A 72 19.10 -0.44 7.52
N SER A 73 19.24 -1.10 6.36
CA SER A 73 20.19 -0.72 5.31
C SER A 73 19.65 0.29 4.30
N ILE A 74 18.32 0.50 4.27
CA ILE A 74 17.69 1.43 3.34
C ILE A 74 17.92 2.86 3.82
N THR A 75 18.38 3.71 2.91
CA THR A 75 18.65 5.12 3.19
C THR A 75 17.46 6.01 2.88
N ARG A 76 16.68 5.66 1.84
CA ARG A 76 15.49 6.40 1.40
C ARG A 76 14.48 5.49 0.71
N LEU A 77 13.18 5.76 0.92
CA LEU A 77 12.05 5.13 0.22
C LEU A 77 11.14 6.20 -0.40
N PRO A 78 11.62 7.00 -1.37
CA PRO A 78 10.81 8.06 -1.95
C PRO A 78 9.71 7.48 -2.83
N THR A 79 8.55 8.14 -2.80
CA THR A 79 7.38 7.78 -3.58
C THR A 79 6.53 9.00 -3.86
N ARG A 80 5.84 8.97 -4.99
CA ARG A 80 4.73 9.87 -5.27
C ARG A 80 3.52 9.09 -5.75
N ALA A 81 2.35 9.42 -5.22
CA ALA A 81 1.05 8.93 -5.64
C ALA A 81 0.10 10.10 -5.94
N GLN A 82 -0.47 10.11 -7.13
CA GLN A 82 -1.54 11.01 -7.55
C GLN A 82 -2.75 10.19 -7.93
N TRP A 83 -3.86 10.38 -7.21
CA TRP A 83 -5.03 9.54 -7.35
C TRP A 83 -6.34 10.29 -7.12
N GLN A 84 -7.42 9.71 -7.63
CA GLN A 84 -8.79 10.13 -7.37
C GLN A 84 -9.71 8.91 -7.20
N TYR A 85 -10.87 9.15 -6.60
CA TYR A 85 -11.91 8.14 -6.44
C TYR A 85 -13.26 8.73 -6.81
N ASN A 86 -14.03 8.00 -7.62
CA ASN A 86 -15.42 8.30 -7.94
C ASN A 86 -16.29 7.08 -7.72
N GLY A 87 -17.61 7.28 -7.56
CA GLY A 87 -18.59 6.20 -7.43
C GLY A 87 -19.68 6.50 -6.41
N SER A 88 -20.53 5.51 -6.17
CA SER A 88 -21.66 5.62 -5.23
C SER A 88 -21.46 4.70 -4.03
N ASN A 89 -21.69 5.25 -2.82
CA ASN A 89 -21.58 4.53 -1.55
C ASN A 89 -20.26 3.76 -1.39
N VAL A 90 -19.16 4.36 -1.84
CA VAL A 90 -17.84 3.75 -1.81
C VAL A 90 -17.36 3.60 -0.37
N ARG A 91 -17.14 2.35 0.02
CA ARG A 91 -16.46 1.94 1.25
C ARG A 91 -15.15 1.27 0.86
N ALA A 92 -14.05 2.01 0.97
CA ALA A 92 -12.73 1.59 0.53
C ALA A 92 -11.64 2.42 1.20
N ASN A 93 -10.42 1.93 1.25
CA ASN A 93 -9.25 2.77 1.52
C ASN A 93 -8.46 3.05 0.23
N VAL A 94 -7.46 3.93 0.35
CA VAL A 94 -6.36 4.07 -0.62
C VAL A 94 -5.08 4.01 0.18
N ALA A 95 -4.22 3.02 -0.11
CA ALA A 95 -3.15 2.65 0.78
C ALA A 95 -1.86 2.31 0.03
N TYR A 96 -0.74 2.65 0.66
CA TYR A 96 0.49 1.89 0.48
C TYR A 96 0.43 0.62 1.31
N ASP A 97 1.06 -0.43 0.81
CA ASP A 97 1.20 -1.72 1.49
C ASP A 97 2.62 -2.26 1.26
N LEU A 98 3.33 -2.54 2.36
CA LEU A 98 4.71 -2.98 2.37
C LEU A 98 4.86 -4.12 3.37
N PHE A 99 5.21 -5.30 2.87
CA PHE A 99 5.57 -6.45 3.69
C PHE A 99 7.07 -6.48 3.94
N THR A 100 7.43 -6.90 5.16
CA THR A 100 8.79 -7.28 5.50
C THR A 100 8.83 -8.69 6.07
N ALA A 101 9.92 -9.41 5.82
CA ALA A 101 10.14 -10.74 6.39
C ALA A 101 11.62 -10.94 6.73
N ALA A 102 11.91 -11.80 7.70
CA ALA A 102 13.28 -12.20 8.03
C ALA A 102 13.90 -13.05 6.92
N ASP A 103 13.10 -13.88 6.23
CA ASP A 103 13.51 -14.56 5.01
C ASP A 103 13.32 -13.63 3.81
N PRO A 104 14.39 -13.20 3.11
CA PRO A 104 14.26 -12.37 1.91
C PRO A 104 13.55 -13.07 0.74
N ASN A 105 13.40 -14.40 0.78
CA ASN A 105 12.69 -15.18 -0.23
C ASN A 105 11.24 -15.49 0.15
N HIS A 106 10.75 -14.94 1.26
CA HIS A 106 9.35 -15.07 1.65
C HIS A 106 8.44 -14.62 0.51
N ASP A 107 7.33 -15.35 0.31
CA ASP A 107 6.36 -15.02 -0.73
C ASP A 107 5.78 -13.62 -0.52
N GLY A 108 5.52 -12.90 -1.62
CA GLY A 108 5.07 -11.52 -1.60
C GLY A 108 3.59 -11.31 -1.28
N SER A 109 2.84 -12.37 -0.93
CA SER A 109 1.45 -12.26 -0.49
C SER A 109 1.28 -12.00 1.01
N SER A 110 2.35 -12.10 1.81
CA SER A 110 2.39 -11.78 3.25
C SER A 110 3.83 -11.58 3.75
N GLY A 111 4.01 -11.35 5.06
CA GLY A 111 5.33 -11.28 5.70
C GLY A 111 5.25 -11.47 7.21
N ASP A 112 6.36 -11.19 7.91
CA ASP A 112 6.39 -11.12 9.37
C ASP A 112 5.71 -9.83 9.86
N TYR A 113 5.88 -8.74 9.09
CA TYR A 113 5.29 -7.44 9.37
C TYR A 113 4.67 -6.84 8.11
N GLU A 114 3.63 -6.05 8.32
CA GLU A 114 2.95 -5.24 7.32
C GLU A 114 2.97 -3.77 7.77
N LEU A 115 3.46 -2.89 6.91
CA LEU A 115 3.34 -1.45 7.06
C LEU A 115 2.36 -0.94 6.00
N MET A 116 1.24 -0.40 6.46
CA MET A 116 0.27 0.29 5.61
C MET A 116 0.26 1.79 5.89
N ILE A 117 0.10 2.59 4.83
CA ILE A 117 -0.10 4.04 4.94
C ILE A 117 -1.34 4.40 4.11
N TRP A 118 -2.45 4.66 4.80
CA TRP A 118 -3.73 4.97 4.17
C TRP A 118 -3.81 6.47 3.88
N LEU A 119 -3.72 6.81 2.60
CA LEU A 119 -3.92 8.16 2.07
C LEU A 119 -5.41 8.53 1.99
N GLY A 120 -6.29 7.55 1.92
CA GLY A 120 -7.73 7.76 1.87
C GLY A 120 -8.51 6.72 2.66
N ASN A 121 -9.59 7.15 3.32
CA ASN A 121 -10.59 6.31 3.97
C ASN A 121 -11.97 6.80 3.53
N LEU A 122 -12.64 6.03 2.67
CA LEU A 122 -13.96 6.30 2.14
C LEU A 122 -14.96 5.44 2.89
N GLY A 123 -16.01 6.06 3.44
CA GLY A 123 -17.12 5.36 4.07
C GLY A 123 -16.77 4.65 5.39
N ASN A 124 -15.81 5.22 6.15
CA ASN A 124 -15.44 4.84 7.51
C ASN A 124 -15.10 3.34 7.66
N VAL A 125 -14.25 2.83 6.78
CA VAL A 125 -13.67 1.50 6.93
C VAL A 125 -12.57 1.54 8.00
N HIS A 126 -12.32 0.40 8.64
CA HIS A 126 -11.40 0.31 9.79
C HIS A 126 -10.17 -0.54 9.42
N PRO A 127 -8.95 -0.09 9.77
CA PRO A 127 -7.75 -0.91 9.69
C PRO A 127 -7.81 -2.13 10.63
N ILE A 128 -6.87 -3.04 10.43
CA ILE A 128 -6.64 -4.14 11.37
C ILE A 128 -6.10 -3.60 12.69
N GLY A 129 -6.67 -4.08 13.80
CA GLY A 129 -6.18 -3.82 15.15
C GLY A 129 -6.84 -2.63 15.84
N GLU A 130 -6.08 -2.02 16.75
CA GLU A 130 -6.56 -0.96 17.63
C GLU A 130 -5.79 0.34 17.42
N SER A 131 -6.47 1.46 17.58
CA SER A 131 -5.85 2.78 17.58
C SER A 131 -4.86 2.92 18.74
N ARG A 132 -3.69 3.45 18.44
CA ARG A 132 -2.64 3.88 19.37
C ARG A 132 -2.57 5.41 19.48
N GLY A 133 -3.57 6.10 18.93
CA GLY A 133 -3.68 7.55 18.93
C GLY A 133 -2.99 8.22 17.74
N THR A 134 -2.94 9.55 17.78
CA THR A 134 -2.31 10.36 16.74
C THR A 134 -0.79 10.40 16.90
N VAL A 135 -0.08 10.15 15.81
CA VAL A 135 1.38 10.30 15.70
C VAL A 135 1.73 11.27 14.58
N LYS A 136 2.93 11.88 14.65
CA LYS A 136 3.44 12.77 13.61
C LYS A 136 4.59 12.11 12.86
N VAL A 137 4.45 11.95 11.54
CA VAL A 137 5.46 11.40 10.63
C VAL A 137 5.43 12.22 9.34
N GLU A 138 6.59 12.60 8.79
CA GLU A 138 6.70 13.45 7.59
C GLU A 138 5.87 14.74 7.69
N ASN A 139 5.95 15.41 8.86
CA ASN A 139 5.22 16.63 9.20
C ASN A 139 3.69 16.55 9.08
N ARG A 140 3.12 15.33 9.05
CA ARG A 140 1.69 15.08 8.97
C ARG A 140 1.21 14.27 10.17
N ASP A 141 -0.02 14.51 10.57
CA ASP A 141 -0.68 13.75 11.63
C ASP A 141 -1.37 12.52 11.04
N TRP A 142 -1.08 11.36 11.64
CA TRP A 142 -1.64 10.07 11.28
C TRP A 142 -2.27 9.45 12.51
N GLU A 143 -3.42 8.79 12.37
CA GLU A 143 -3.88 7.86 13.39
C GLU A 143 -3.18 6.52 13.18
N LEU A 144 -2.43 6.05 14.18
CA LEU A 144 -1.71 4.80 14.11
C LEU A 144 -2.58 3.66 14.65
N PHE A 145 -2.77 2.63 13.86
CA PHE A 145 -3.37 1.36 14.29
C PHE A 145 -2.31 0.27 14.36
N THR A 146 -2.44 -0.62 15.33
CA THR A 146 -1.59 -1.81 15.43
C THR A 146 -2.43 -3.04 15.70
N GLY A 147 -2.17 -4.13 14.99
CA GLY A 147 -2.85 -5.40 15.19
C GLY A 147 -2.07 -6.57 14.61
N ASN A 148 -2.73 -7.72 14.51
CA ASN A 148 -2.16 -8.91 13.89
C ASN A 148 -3.12 -9.44 12.83
N ASN A 149 -2.57 -9.90 11.70
CA ASN A 149 -3.27 -10.67 10.68
C ASN A 149 -2.66 -12.08 10.64
N GLY A 150 -3.24 -13.00 11.40
CA GLY A 150 -2.58 -14.28 11.68
C GLY A 150 -1.27 -14.07 12.44
N ALA A 151 -0.15 -14.54 11.88
CA ALA A 151 1.18 -14.37 12.47
C ALA A 151 1.83 -13.01 12.13
N MET A 152 1.30 -12.29 11.14
CA MET A 152 1.86 -11.03 10.67
C MET A 152 1.45 -9.89 11.58
N LYS A 153 2.41 -9.06 12.01
CA LYS A 153 2.12 -7.85 12.80
C LYS A 153 1.91 -6.65 11.87
N VAL A 154 0.77 -5.98 12.03
CA VAL A 154 0.32 -4.92 11.13
C VAL A 154 0.42 -3.56 11.80
N PHE A 155 1.01 -2.58 11.11
CA PHE A 155 1.04 -1.17 11.47
C PHE A 155 0.36 -0.36 10.38
N THR A 156 -0.72 0.34 10.70
CA THR A 156 -1.45 1.15 9.72
C THR A 156 -1.48 2.61 10.14
N PHE A 157 -0.91 3.49 9.32
CA PHE A 157 -0.98 4.94 9.51
C PHE A 157 -2.11 5.49 8.66
N VAL A 158 -3.16 6.01 9.29
CA VAL A 158 -4.34 6.54 8.60
C VAL A 158 -4.31 8.06 8.58
N ALA A 159 -4.37 8.64 7.38
CA ALA A 159 -4.48 10.09 7.23
C ALA A 159 -5.83 10.59 7.77
N LYS A 160 -5.81 11.67 8.55
CA LYS A 160 -7.04 12.29 9.09
C LYS A 160 -7.95 12.90 8.01
N LYS A 161 -7.38 13.20 6.85
CA LYS A 161 -8.06 13.71 5.65
C LYS A 161 -7.45 13.06 4.43
N GLN A 162 -8.22 12.91 3.36
CA GLN A 162 -7.72 12.34 2.10
C GLN A 162 -6.54 13.14 1.55
N ILE A 163 -5.51 12.45 1.07
CA ILE A 163 -4.31 13.02 0.46
C ILE A 163 -4.21 12.54 -1.00
N PRO A 164 -4.83 13.26 -1.97
CA PRO A 164 -4.88 12.83 -3.36
C PRO A 164 -3.56 13.02 -4.13
N ASP A 165 -2.67 13.92 -3.68
CA ASP A 165 -1.29 14.05 -4.17
C ASP A 165 -0.34 13.91 -2.97
N PHE A 166 0.34 12.77 -2.90
CA PHE A 166 1.27 12.43 -1.84
C PHE A 166 2.65 12.27 -2.44
N ASP A 167 3.60 13.12 -2.05
CA ASP A 167 5.01 13.08 -2.43
C ASP A 167 5.82 13.12 -1.12
N ALA A 168 6.49 12.00 -0.79
CA ALA A 168 7.15 11.81 0.50
C ALA A 168 8.17 10.66 0.48
N ASP A 169 8.84 10.47 1.63
CA ASP A 169 9.65 9.29 1.93
C ASP A 169 8.88 8.36 2.89
N ILE A 170 8.91 7.04 2.64
CA ILE A 170 8.26 6.02 3.47
C ILE A 170 9.16 5.58 4.63
N LEU A 171 10.49 5.70 4.53
CA LEU A 171 11.43 5.27 5.56
C LEU A 171 11.16 5.89 6.94
N PRO A 172 10.74 7.16 7.08
CA PRO A 172 10.33 7.75 8.36
C PRO A 172 9.21 6.99 9.09
N PHE A 173 8.32 6.30 8.38
CA PHE A 173 7.29 5.44 8.99
C PHE A 173 7.91 4.17 9.59
N PHE A 174 8.85 3.53 8.88
CA PHE A 174 9.65 2.44 9.44
C PHE A 174 10.46 2.90 10.66
N ASN A 175 11.12 4.06 10.59
CA ASN A 175 11.86 4.62 11.73
C ASN A 175 10.95 4.87 12.95
N HIS A 176 9.71 5.31 12.72
CA HIS A 176 8.73 5.46 13.78
C HIS A 176 8.44 4.11 14.45
N ILE A 177 8.09 3.06 13.69
CA ILE A 177 7.78 1.75 14.28
C ILE A 177 9.00 1.04 14.86
N THR A 178 10.20 1.28 14.34
CA THR A 178 11.46 0.83 14.95
C THR A 178 11.64 1.44 16.33
N SER A 179 11.52 2.76 16.44
CA SER A 179 11.76 3.48 17.69
C SER A 179 10.66 3.34 18.73
N LYS A 180 9.40 3.17 18.32
CA LYS A 180 8.23 3.15 19.22
C LYS A 180 7.64 1.76 19.44
N HIS A 181 7.89 0.82 18.55
CA HIS A 181 7.24 -0.50 18.56
C HIS A 181 8.21 -1.67 18.41
N ASN A 182 9.52 -1.41 18.54
CA ASN A 182 10.60 -2.40 18.49
C ASN A 182 10.60 -3.23 17.19
N PHE A 183 10.23 -2.61 16.06
CA PHE A 183 10.37 -3.25 14.75
C PHE A 183 11.87 -3.54 14.48
N PRO A 184 12.27 -4.79 14.20
CA PRO A 184 13.68 -5.18 14.08
C PRO A 184 14.22 -4.87 12.67
N ALA A 185 14.43 -3.59 12.35
CA ALA A 185 14.77 -3.10 11.02
C ALA A 185 15.99 -3.78 10.38
N ASP A 186 17.03 -4.12 11.16
CA ASP A 186 18.24 -4.79 10.66
C ASP A 186 18.05 -6.27 10.33
N LYS A 187 16.91 -6.86 10.71
CA LYS A 187 16.58 -8.28 10.51
C LYS A 187 15.40 -8.49 9.58
N GLN A 188 14.81 -7.42 9.05
CA GLN A 188 13.60 -7.47 8.25
C GLN A 188 13.89 -6.95 6.85
N HIS A 189 13.74 -7.82 5.87
CA HIS A 189 13.93 -7.51 4.46
C HIS A 189 12.66 -6.93 3.88
N LEU A 190 12.77 -5.81 3.15
CA LEU A 190 11.65 -5.27 2.39
C LEU A 190 11.36 -6.19 1.20
N ILE A 191 10.24 -6.90 1.23
CA ILE A 191 9.89 -7.90 0.21
C ILE A 191 8.88 -7.38 -0.82
N THR A 192 7.99 -6.46 -0.41
CA THR A 192 7.04 -5.77 -1.29
C THR A 192 7.02 -4.26 -1.06
N PHE A 193 6.65 -3.52 -2.09
CA PHE A 193 6.36 -2.08 -2.01
C PHE A 193 5.25 -1.77 -3.01
N GLN A 194 4.03 -1.63 -2.51
CA GLN A 194 2.80 -1.57 -3.30
C GLN A 194 1.98 -0.33 -2.96
N PHE A 195 1.14 0.09 -3.90
CA PHE A 195 0.14 1.14 -3.72
C PHE A 195 -1.13 0.78 -4.48
N GLY A 196 -2.28 0.92 -3.80
CA GLY A 196 -3.56 0.45 -4.30
C GLY A 196 -4.76 0.90 -3.48
N THR A 197 -5.85 0.15 -3.58
CA THR A 197 -7.11 0.39 -2.84
C THR A 197 -7.68 -0.93 -2.36
N GLU A 198 -8.19 -0.98 -1.13
CA GLU A 198 -8.96 -2.13 -0.61
C GLU A 198 -10.45 -1.81 -0.63
N PRO A 199 -11.21 -2.26 -1.65
CA PRO A 199 -12.66 -2.10 -1.68
C PRO A 199 -13.38 -3.08 -0.74
N PHE A 200 -14.37 -2.56 0.00
CA PHE A 200 -15.32 -3.33 0.82
C PHE A 200 -16.67 -3.46 0.11
N THR A 201 -17.35 -2.34 -0.10
CA THR A 201 -18.65 -2.23 -0.77
C THR A 201 -18.78 -0.91 -1.52
N GLY A 202 -19.66 -0.86 -2.52
CA GLY A 202 -19.86 0.32 -3.37
C GLY A 202 -20.24 -0.07 -4.79
N ALA A 203 -20.73 0.91 -5.56
CA ALA A 203 -21.21 0.70 -6.93
C ALA A 203 -20.63 1.72 -7.90
N ASN A 204 -20.38 1.27 -9.14
CA ASN A 204 -19.81 2.07 -10.24
C ASN A 204 -18.57 2.86 -9.78
N ALA A 205 -17.75 2.22 -8.96
CA ALA A 205 -16.62 2.84 -8.33
C ALA A 205 -15.41 2.77 -9.24
N LYS A 206 -14.70 3.89 -9.38
CA LYS A 206 -13.45 4.00 -10.13
C LYS A 206 -12.38 4.61 -9.25
N PHE A 207 -11.34 3.83 -8.97
CA PHE A 207 -10.09 4.33 -8.40
C PHE A 207 -9.10 4.55 -9.54
N ASP A 208 -8.65 5.78 -9.71
CA ASP A 208 -7.83 6.21 -10.83
C ASP A 208 -6.51 6.79 -10.30
N VAL A 209 -5.40 6.20 -10.75
CA VAL A 209 -4.03 6.54 -10.37
C VAL A 209 -3.35 7.18 -11.58
N TRP A 210 -3.27 8.50 -11.59
CA TRP A 210 -2.65 9.26 -12.68
C TRP A 210 -1.13 9.13 -12.70
N TYR A 211 -0.56 8.93 -11.51
CA TYR A 211 0.86 8.72 -11.34
C TYR A 211 1.13 7.94 -10.06
N TRP A 212 1.92 6.89 -10.16
CA TRP A 212 2.56 6.27 -9.01
C TRP A 212 4.00 5.88 -9.32
N ASN A 213 4.89 6.12 -8.37
CA ASN A 213 6.21 5.52 -8.34
C ASN A 213 6.65 5.17 -6.93
N GLY A 214 7.68 4.33 -6.80
CA GLY A 214 8.31 4.01 -5.54
C GLY A 214 9.73 3.51 -5.83
N GLU A 215 10.71 4.07 -5.12
CA GLU A 215 12.12 3.69 -5.28
C GLU A 215 12.71 3.27 -3.94
N VAL A 216 13.78 2.49 -4.01
CA VAL A 216 14.51 1.99 -2.85
C VAL A 216 15.98 2.31 -3.05
N TYR A 217 16.56 3.04 -2.10
CA TYR A 217 17.96 3.49 -2.12
C TYR A 217 18.74 2.96 -0.92
#